data_AF-A0A2E7LTI8-F1
#
_entry.id   AF-A0A2E7LTI8-F1
#
_cell.length_a   1.000
_cell.length_b   1.000
_cell.length_c   1.000
_cell.angle_alpha   90.00
_cell.angle_beta   90.00
_cell.angle_gamma   90.00
#
_symmetry.space_group_name_H-M   'P 1'
#
loop_
_entity.id
_entity.type
_entity.pdbx_description
1 polymer ?
#
loop_
_entity_poly.entity_id
_entity_poly.type
_entity_poly.pdbx_seq_one_letter_code
_entity_poly.pdbx_strand_id
1 'polypeptide(L)'
;MAQKIGEETEIKVDLKTIGMIVGFTISLVSMYFALKTDIAEAKELPAPEVSKIEFSYKDEITRNSIINTNEKVEGLEKSVGEIKQQLDKIDERLYQISKK
;
A
#
# COMPACT_ATOMS: atom_id res chain seq x y z
N MET A 1 40.76 0.33 -33.13
CA MET A 1 41.53 1.47 -32.59
C MET A 1 40.65 2.70 -32.76
N ALA A 2 40.25 3.36 -31.67
CA ALA A 2 39.36 4.53 -31.75
C ALA A 2 40.17 5.75 -32.22
N GLN A 3 39.75 6.36 -33.31
CA GLN A 3 40.36 7.57 -33.85
C GLN A 3 40.04 8.72 -32.87
N LYS A 4 41.05 9.22 -32.15
CA LYS A 4 40.88 10.35 -31.23
C LYS A 4 40.77 11.63 -32.05
N ILE A 5 39.66 12.35 -31.92
CA ILE A 5 39.48 13.69 -32.47
C ILE A 5 40.12 14.67 -31.49
N GLY A 6 41.08 15.48 -31.96
CA GLY A 6 41.77 16.53 -31.19
C GLY A 6 41.19 17.92 -31.49
N GLU A 7 41.50 18.91 -30.66
CA GLU A 7 40.95 20.28 -30.74
C GLU A 7 41.21 20.99 -32.09
N GLU A 8 42.28 20.65 -32.80
CA GLU A 8 42.62 21.25 -34.11
C GLU A 8 42.04 20.49 -35.32
N THR A 9 41.10 19.56 -35.10
CA THR A 9 40.52 18.76 -36.19
C THR A 9 39.38 19.52 -36.87
N GLU A 10 39.59 20.03 -38.07
CA GLU A 10 38.53 20.64 -38.89
C GLU A 10 37.57 19.56 -39.44
N ILE A 11 36.39 19.46 -38.83
CA ILE A 11 35.33 18.55 -39.29
C ILE A 11 34.45 19.30 -40.30
N LYS A 12 34.51 18.89 -41.57
CA LYS A 12 33.59 19.36 -42.61
C LYS A 12 32.26 18.60 -42.47
N VAL A 13 31.31 19.21 -41.77
CA VAL A 13 29.96 18.64 -41.60
C VAL A 13 29.05 19.15 -42.72
N ASP A 14 28.43 18.23 -43.46
CA ASP A 14 27.45 18.57 -44.48
C ASP A 14 26.19 19.21 -43.86
N LEU A 15 25.62 20.20 -44.54
CA LEU A 15 24.43 20.92 -44.10
C LEU A 15 23.24 19.99 -43.81
N LYS A 16 23.14 18.87 -44.54
CA LYS A 16 22.13 17.81 -44.31
C LYS A 16 22.30 17.13 -42.95
N THR A 17 23.54 16.86 -42.55
CA THR A 17 23.88 16.25 -41.27
C THR A 17 23.62 17.22 -40.12
N ILE A 18 23.96 18.50 -40.29
CA ILE A 18 23.63 19.56 -39.33
C ILE A 18 22.10 19.68 -39.18
N GLY A 19 21.35 19.72 -40.29
CA GLY A 19 19.90 19.79 -40.27
C GLY A 19 19.24 18.59 -39.56
N MET A 20 19.81 17.39 -39.73
CA MET A 20 19.34 16.18 -39.03
C MET A 20 19.61 16.26 -37.51
N ILE A 21 20.81 16.70 -37.10
CA ILE A 21 21.16 16.86 -35.68
C ILE A 21 20.27 17.91 -35.02
N VAL A 22 20.05 19.04 -35.70
CA VAL A 22 19.16 20.10 -35.21
C VAL A 22 17.71 19.59 -35.10
N GLY A 23 17.20 18.90 -36.12
CA GLY A 23 15.85 18.32 -36.08
C GLY A 23 15.68 17.29 -34.97
N PHE A 24 16.68 16.43 -34.76
CA PHE A 24 16.70 15.47 -33.65
C PHE A 24 16.77 16.16 -32.27
N THR A 25 17.54 17.24 -32.16
CA THR A 25 17.61 18.01 -30.92
C THR A 25 16.28 18.67 -30.61
N ILE A 26 15.61 19.24 -31.61
CA ILE A 26 14.29 19.87 -31.45
C ILE A 26 13.23 18.84 -31.02
N SER A 27 13.27 17.61 -31.54
CA SER A 27 12.30 16.57 -31.15
C SER A 27 12.48 16.15 -29.68
N LEU A 28 13.71 15.99 -29.21
CA LEU A 28 14.00 15.69 -27.80
C LEU A 28 13.58 16.83 -26.86
N VAL A 29 13.85 18.07 -27.26
CA VAL A 29 13.45 19.25 -26.48
C VAL A 29 11.93 19.36 -26.40
N SER A 30 11.23 19.15 -27.52
CA SER A 30 9.77 19.14 -27.56
C SER A 30 9.18 18.06 -26.64
N MET A 31 9.74 16.84 -26.68
CA MET A 31 9.32 15.74 -25.81
C MET A 31 9.53 16.07 -24.33
N TYR A 32 10.67 16.67 -23.98
CA TYR A 32 10.98 17.07 -22.61
C TYR A 32 9.98 18.11 -22.07
N PHE A 33 9.63 19.11 -22.88
CA PHE A 33 8.66 20.13 -22.49
C PHE A 33 7.23 19.59 -22.37
N ALA A 34 6.83 18.68 -23.26
CA ALA A 34 5.54 17.99 -23.17
C ALA A 34 5.45 17.21 -21.84
N LEU A 35 6.42 16.33 -21.57
CA LEU A 35 6.47 15.56 -20.33
C LEU A 35 6.51 16.44 -19.07
N LYS A 36 7.25 17.55 -19.10
CA LYS A 36 7.29 18.50 -17.98
C LYS A 36 5.92 19.11 -17.71
N THR A 37 5.14 19.38 -18.75
CA THR A 37 3.78 19.95 -18.65
C THR A 37 2.82 18.92 -18.08
N ASP A 38 2.84 17.69 -18.59
CA ASP A 38 2.02 16.59 -18.09
C ASP A 38 2.32 16.30 -16.61
N ILE A 39 3.60 16.36 -16.21
CA ILE A 39 4.01 16.19 -14.81
C ILE A 39 3.53 17.35 -13.93
N ALA A 40 3.48 18.58 -14.47
CA ALA A 40 2.97 19.73 -13.72
C ALA A 40 1.46 19.60 -13.48
N GLU A 41 0.69 19.22 -14.51
CA GLU A 41 -0.74 18.95 -14.41
C GLU A 41 -1.03 17.78 -13.45
N ALA A 42 -0.26 16.69 -13.53
CA ALA A 42 -0.36 15.56 -12.60
C ALA A 42 -0.02 15.91 -11.15
N LYS A 43 0.77 16.96 -10.91
CA LYS A 43 1.07 17.48 -9.57
C LYS A 43 -0.01 18.40 -9.03
N GLU A 44 -0.78 19.04 -9.92
CA GLU A 44 -1.93 19.88 -9.56
C GLU A 44 -3.20 19.05 -9.34
N LEU A 45 -3.31 17.89 -9.98
CA LEU A 45 -4.33 16.90 -9.67
C LEU A 45 -4.21 16.51 -8.18
N PRO A 46 -5.26 16.74 -7.38
CA PRO A 46 -5.22 16.42 -5.96
C PRO A 46 -4.93 14.93 -5.78
N ALA A 47 -4.13 14.59 -4.77
CA ALA A 47 -3.94 13.19 -4.36
C ALA A 47 -5.32 12.54 -4.24
N PRO A 48 -5.49 11.26 -4.66
CA PRO A 48 -6.77 10.58 -4.59
C PRO A 48 -7.30 10.79 -3.17
N GLU A 49 -8.37 11.58 -3.05
CA GLU A 49 -8.93 11.90 -1.76
C GLU A 49 -9.22 10.56 -1.11
N VAL A 50 -8.67 10.31 0.09
CA VAL A 50 -9.12 9.20 0.92
C VAL A 50 -10.59 9.49 1.14
N SER A 51 -11.43 8.90 0.28
CA SER A 51 -12.82 9.26 0.16
C SER A 51 -13.39 9.10 1.54
N LYS A 52 -14.11 10.10 2.08
CA LYS A 52 -14.72 10.02 3.42
C LYS A 52 -15.44 8.67 3.63
N ILE A 53 -15.92 8.09 2.53
CA ILE A 53 -16.44 6.73 2.40
C ILE A 53 -15.45 5.67 2.93
N GLU A 54 -14.20 5.62 2.47
CA GLU A 54 -13.19 4.64 2.92
C GLU A 54 -12.84 4.81 4.40
N PHE A 55 -12.76 6.05 4.89
CA PHE A 55 -12.52 6.32 6.32
C PHE A 55 -13.68 5.80 7.18
N SER A 56 -14.92 6.10 6.79
CA SER A 56 -16.11 5.57 7.48
C SER A 56 -16.16 4.05 7.44
N TYR A 57 -15.86 3.43 6.29
CA TYR A 57 -15.81 1.96 6.20
C TYR A 57 -14.76 1.35 7.13
N LYS A 58 -13.57 1.96 7.24
CA LYS A 58 -12.53 1.47 8.17
C LYS A 58 -12.94 1.63 9.63
N ASP A 59 -13.61 2.73 10.01
CA ASP A 59 -14.12 2.92 11.37
C ASP A 59 -15.21 1.90 11.72
N GLU A 60 -16.18 1.71 10.83
CA GLU A 60 -17.26 0.73 11.01
C GLU A 60 -16.71 -0.70 11.14
N ILE A 61 -15.77 -1.11 10.26
CA ILE A 61 -15.16 -2.44 10.32
C ILE A 61 -14.40 -2.64 11.64
N THR A 62 -13.65 -1.64 12.08
CA THR A 62 -12.88 -1.72 13.33
C THR A 62 -13.82 -1.82 14.53
N ARG A 63 -14.87 -0.99 14.57
CA ARG A 63 -15.89 -0.99 15.62
C ARG A 63 -16.64 -2.33 15.68
N ASN A 64 -17.07 -2.85 14.52
CA ASN A 64 -17.74 -4.14 14.43
C ASN A 64 -16.82 -5.30 14.89
N SER A 65 -15.53 -5.24 14.53
CA SER A 65 -14.56 -6.24 14.97
C SER A 65 -14.35 -6.23 16.49
N ILE A 66 -14.34 -5.04 17.12
CA ILE A 66 -14.27 -4.90 18.58
C ILE A 66 -15.53 -5.45 19.25
N ILE A 67 -16.72 -5.11 18.75
CA ILE A 67 -18.00 -5.63 19.29
C ILE A 67 -18.02 -7.16 19.23
N ASN A 68 -17.74 -7.74 18.06
CA ASN A 68 -17.68 -9.19 17.88
C ASN A 68 -16.65 -9.86 18.81
N THR A 69 -15.53 -9.18 19.07
CA THR A 69 -14.51 -9.72 20.00
C THR A 69 -15.01 -9.69 21.44
N ASN A 70 -15.66 -8.60 21.86
CA ASN A 70 -16.24 -8.49 23.20
C ASN A 70 -17.35 -9.53 23.44
N GLU A 71 -18.24 -9.72 22.48
CA GLU A 71 -19.28 -10.76 22.56
C GLU A 71 -18.68 -12.16 22.68
N LYS A 72 -17.58 -12.44 21.97
CA LYS A 72 -16.85 -13.70 22.11
C LYS A 72 -16.23 -13.86 23.50
N VAL A 73 -15.67 -12.79 24.06
CA VAL A 73 -15.10 -12.83 25.43
C VAL A 73 -16.19 -13.11 26.45
N GLU A 74 -17.33 -12.44 26.36
CA GLU A 74 -18.48 -12.68 27.25
C GLU A 74 -19.00 -14.13 27.13
N GLY A 75 -19.09 -14.65 25.90
CA GLY A 75 -19.44 -16.05 25.64
C GLY A 75 -18.44 -17.02 26.29
N LEU A 76 -17.14 -16.75 26.20
CA LEU A 76 -16.10 -17.55 26.84
C LEU A 76 -16.20 -17.49 28.37
N GLU A 77 -16.44 -16.33 28.96
CA GLU A 77 -16.62 -16.19 30.41
C GLU A 77 -17.79 -17.03 30.91
N LYS A 78 -18.92 -17.01 30.18
CA LYS A 78 -20.08 -17.86 30.49
C LYS A 78 -19.74 -19.34 30.39
N SER A 79 -19.09 -19.77 29.31
CA SER A 79 -18.69 -21.17 29.15
C SER A 79 -17.74 -21.64 30.26
N VAL A 80 -16.80 -20.78 30.68
CA VAL A 80 -15.91 -21.09 31.82
C VAL A 80 -16.69 -21.22 33.12
N GLY A 81 -17.70 -20.36 33.35
CA GLY A 81 -18.61 -20.47 34.49
C GLY A 81 -19.36 -21.79 34.52
N GLU A 82 -19.91 -22.21 33.38
CA GLU A 82 -20.63 -23.49 33.26
C GLU A 82 -19.70 -24.69 33.49
N ILE A 83 -18.48 -24.66 32.96
CA ILE A 83 -17.47 -25.70 33.18
C ILE A 83 -17.13 -25.82 34.67
N LYS A 84 -16.92 -24.70 35.37
CA LYS A 84 -16.67 -24.71 36.83
C LYS A 84 -17.82 -25.37 37.59
N GLN A 85 -19.07 -25.03 37.28
CA GLN A 85 -20.22 -25.66 37.91
C GLN A 85 -20.32 -27.16 37.64
N GLN A 86 -19.94 -27.60 36.44
CA GLN A 86 -19.89 -29.03 36.12
C GLN A 86 -18.77 -29.74 36.87
N LEU A 87 -17.59 -29.12 37.00
CA LEU A 87 -16.47 -29.63 37.78
C LEU A 87 -16.85 -29.78 39.26
N ASP A 88 -17.47 -28.77 39.87
CA ASP A 88 -17.92 -28.83 41.27
C ASP A 88 -18.87 -30.02 41.50
N LYS A 89 -19.80 -30.27 40.56
CA LYS A 89 -20.70 -31.43 40.62
C LYS A 89 -19.99 -32.77 40.47
N ILE A 90 -18.93 -32.82 39.66
CA ILE A 90 -18.11 -34.03 39.49
C ILE A 90 -17.34 -34.29 40.78
N ASP A 91 -16.70 -33.28 41.34
CA ASP A 91 -15.95 -33.37 42.59
C ASP A 91 -16.85 -33.82 43.76
N GLU A 92 -18.06 -33.27 43.86
CA GLU A 92 -19.04 -33.69 44.87
C GLU A 92 -19.42 -35.18 44.71
N ARG A 93 -19.66 -35.63 43.49
CA ARG A 93 -19.97 -37.04 43.20
C ARG A 93 -18.79 -37.95 43.51
N LEU A 94 -17.57 -37.55 43.15
CA LEU A 94 -16.35 -38.30 43.45
C LEU A 94 -16.13 -38.40 44.96
N TYR A 95 -16.35 -37.32 45.70
CA TYR A 95 -16.28 -37.33 47.16
C TYR A 95 -17.29 -38.30 47.78
N GLN A 96 -18.54 -38.32 47.29
CA GLN A 96 -19.54 -39.28 47.76
C GLN A 96 -19.17 -40.74 47.46
N ILE A 97 -18.56 -41.00 46.29
CA ILE A 97 -18.07 -42.34 45.94
C ILE A 97 -16.90 -42.74 46.83
N SER A 98 -15.95 -41.84 47.09
CA SER A 98 -14.77 -42.10 47.93
C SER A 98 -15.09 -42.33 49.41
N LYS A 99 -16.25 -41.87 49.89
CA LYS A 99 -16.68 -42.01 51.29
C LYS A 99 -17.43 -43.31 51.57
N LYS A 100 -17.78 -44.05 50.52
CA LYS A 100 -18.36 -45.40 50.57
C LYS A 100 -17.26 -46.45 50.57
#